data_AF-D6RLM3-F1
#
_entry.id   AF-D6RLM3-F1
#
_cell.length_a   1.000
_cell.length_b   1.000
_cell.length_c   1.000
_cell.angle_alpha   90.00
_cell.angle_beta   90.00
_cell.angle_gamma   90.00
#
_symmetry.space_group_name_H-M   'P 1'
#
loop_
_entity.id
_entity.type
_entity.pdbx_description
1 polymer ?
#
loop_
_entity_poly.entity_id
_entity_poly.type
_entity_poly.pdbx_seq_one_letter_code
_entity_poly.pdbx_strand_id
1 'polypeptide(L)'
;MTSYSSTSSSSLSSLSPPTSRATTPASEISDIQTVKQVVLVPSHELCPEGLRQLFSYYGGSVGLVVDRESPSQGDDHWERREADNGVPLHFKARHGFEELSRMSLLYISTSKEHARQLNIINTANLRSVVSTPLSPTRMLHILERPSFVFPPVSSVKSFSPQGTECRGNIPTLDEWRSLWKAWDTITLQMIPESMLHQKPIDLRHKCLFYIGHIPTFLDMLLSKSIGGKATEPAYFWNIFERGIDPHVDDPDYCHNHSEVPERDEDWPTLDTIISFRDGVRRRLMGLYEDLASGKRRLNRNIARTLVMTLEHEGFHVETLLYMLIQRAGSGTLPPPGFQQPEWSSLVEQWGQIPAPSTSAVVVGPAQLTMGHNDSEADDKLPHKASDIVDHTFGWDNESPARVVRVDAFKAEWRPITNAEYEAFCKRTSREELPKSWVKEDGENKVRTFYGPVSMAIAGDWPLLASYDELLDYARSKGGRLPTEPELRLFLDTYDIGHEGGANIGFRNWHPVPATTGISEFDGKGSNGGVWEWTSTLFDTHEGLVPTNIFPGYSADFFDTKHHVVLGASYATIPRLAERKTVRNFYQHNYPYPWAGARVVYDL
;
A
#
# COMPACT_ATOMS: atom_id res chain seq x y z
N MET A 1 29.82 -64.43 -53.20
CA MET A 1 28.48 -65.05 -53.25
C MET A 1 27.69 -64.56 -52.05
N THR A 2 26.37 -64.41 -52.19
CA THR A 2 25.33 -64.28 -51.13
C THR A 2 25.58 -63.29 -49.96
N SER A 3 24.93 -62.13 -49.78
CA SER A 3 23.51 -61.69 -49.86
C SER A 3 22.70 -61.79 -48.55
N TYR A 4 21.93 -60.73 -48.24
CA TYR A 4 20.86 -60.61 -47.20
C TYR A 4 21.31 -60.48 -45.73
N SER A 5 20.65 -59.71 -44.84
CA SER A 5 19.59 -58.67 -44.97
C SER A 5 19.36 -57.93 -43.62
N SER A 6 18.43 -56.96 -43.59
CA SER A 6 17.76 -56.27 -42.46
C SER A 6 18.63 -55.27 -41.64
N THR A 7 18.48 -53.95 -41.80
CA THR A 7 17.44 -53.03 -41.24
C THR A 7 17.43 -52.99 -39.70
N SER A 8 17.41 -51.86 -38.98
CA SER A 8 17.53 -50.42 -39.29
C SER A 8 17.93 -49.69 -37.95
N SER A 9 18.13 -48.38 -37.82
CA SER A 9 17.94 -47.21 -38.69
C SER A 9 18.93 -46.06 -38.37
N SER A 10 18.88 -45.00 -39.18
CA SER A 10 19.45 -43.64 -39.00
C SER A 10 19.06 -42.97 -37.67
N SER A 11 19.90 -42.32 -36.85
CA SER A 11 21.06 -41.40 -37.03
C SER A 11 20.72 -39.93 -36.76
N LEU A 12 21.25 -39.44 -35.63
CA LEU A 12 21.77 -38.09 -35.36
C LEU A 12 21.53 -36.99 -36.42
N SER A 13 20.91 -35.89 -35.98
CA SER A 13 21.21 -34.56 -36.51
C SER A 13 21.41 -33.57 -35.37
N SER A 14 22.50 -32.82 -35.43
CA SER A 14 22.83 -31.73 -34.51
C SER A 14 21.99 -30.50 -34.82
N LEU A 15 21.39 -29.89 -33.81
CA LEU A 15 20.76 -28.57 -33.91
C LEU A 15 21.30 -27.63 -32.83
N SER A 16 21.68 -26.42 -33.26
CA SER A 16 22.25 -25.35 -32.46
C SER A 16 21.31 -24.84 -31.37
N PRO A 17 21.82 -24.26 -30.27
CA PRO A 17 20.95 -23.72 -29.22
C PRO A 17 20.14 -22.53 -29.75
N PRO A 18 18.85 -22.40 -29.37
CA PRO A 18 18.01 -21.29 -29.81
C PRO A 18 18.45 -19.99 -29.16
N THR A 19 18.99 -19.08 -29.95
CA THR A 19 19.13 -17.66 -29.57
C THR A 19 17.76 -16.99 -29.62
N SER A 20 17.07 -16.92 -28.49
CA SER A 20 16.03 -15.90 -28.26
C SER A 20 16.51 -14.95 -27.17
N ARG A 21 17.07 -13.80 -27.60
CA ARG A 21 17.04 -12.62 -26.75
C ARG A 21 15.57 -12.36 -26.43
N ALA A 22 15.22 -12.31 -25.15
CA ALA A 22 13.96 -11.71 -24.73
C ALA A 22 14.06 -10.21 -25.01
N THR A 23 13.74 -9.81 -26.24
CA THR A 23 13.41 -8.42 -26.54
C THR A 23 12.14 -8.12 -25.78
N THR A 24 12.26 -7.28 -24.75
CA THR A 24 11.13 -6.56 -24.17
C THR A 24 10.23 -6.09 -25.31
N PRO A 25 8.93 -6.41 -25.33
CA PRO A 25 8.02 -5.79 -26.29
C PRO A 25 8.21 -4.28 -26.15
N ALA A 26 8.55 -3.61 -27.26
CA ALA A 26 8.50 -2.17 -27.28
C ALA A 26 7.06 -1.81 -26.88
N SER A 27 6.93 -1.02 -25.82
CA SER A 27 5.64 -0.61 -25.28
C SER A 27 4.79 -0.02 -26.41
N GLU A 28 3.73 -0.73 -26.79
CA GLU A 28 2.55 -0.07 -27.33
C GLU A 28 2.03 0.81 -26.19
N ILE A 29 2.41 2.08 -26.23
CA ILE A 29 1.95 3.11 -25.32
C ILE A 29 0.43 3.12 -25.46
N SER A 30 -0.28 2.63 -24.43
CA SER A 30 -1.74 2.60 -24.45
C SER A 30 -2.26 4.01 -24.23
N ASP A 31 -2.46 4.74 -25.33
CA ASP A 31 -3.02 6.07 -25.30
C ASP A 31 -4.35 6.11 -24.51
N ILE A 32 -4.62 7.24 -23.86
CA ILE A 32 -5.93 7.54 -23.26
C ILE A 32 -7.07 7.55 -24.32
N GLN A 33 -6.73 7.51 -25.61
CA GLN A 33 -7.63 7.16 -26.72
C GLN A 33 -8.37 5.81 -26.53
N THR A 34 -7.96 4.97 -25.57
CA THR A 34 -8.70 3.76 -25.17
C THR A 34 -10.00 4.01 -24.40
N VAL A 35 -10.31 5.25 -23.97
CA VAL A 35 -11.60 5.62 -23.35
C VAL A 35 -12.72 5.59 -24.39
N LYS A 36 -13.35 4.42 -24.56
CA LYS A 36 -14.38 4.19 -25.58
C LYS A 36 -15.66 4.98 -25.32
N GLN A 37 -15.98 5.29 -24.06
CA GLN A 37 -17.24 5.91 -23.65
C GLN A 37 -16.97 6.94 -22.55
N VAL A 38 -17.55 8.13 -22.69
CA VAL A 38 -17.61 9.14 -21.63
C VAL A 38 -19.07 9.33 -21.21
N VAL A 39 -19.30 9.27 -19.92
CA VAL A 39 -20.59 9.54 -19.28
C VAL A 39 -20.48 10.73 -18.32
N LEU A 40 -21.57 11.45 -18.13
CA LEU A 40 -21.73 12.46 -17.12
C LEU A 40 -22.79 12.02 -16.11
N VAL A 41 -22.46 12.12 -14.83
CA VAL A 41 -23.36 11.84 -13.70
C VAL A 41 -23.44 13.11 -12.84
N PRO A 42 -24.64 13.62 -12.53
CA PRO A 42 -24.81 14.71 -11.58
C PRO A 42 -24.22 14.35 -10.21
N SER A 43 -23.50 15.29 -9.58
CA SER A 43 -22.79 15.11 -8.31
C SER A 43 -23.68 14.62 -7.14
N HIS A 44 -24.99 14.89 -7.23
CA HIS A 44 -26.03 14.45 -6.29
C HIS A 44 -26.56 13.03 -6.55
N GLU A 45 -26.47 12.51 -7.79
CA GLU A 45 -26.80 11.12 -8.15
C GLU A 45 -25.60 10.16 -7.97
N LEU A 46 -24.40 10.72 -7.77
CA LEU A 46 -23.17 9.96 -7.64
C LEU A 46 -23.18 9.09 -6.37
N CYS A 47 -23.42 7.78 -6.54
CA CYS A 47 -23.43 6.79 -5.47
C CYS A 47 -22.72 5.48 -5.89
N PRO A 48 -22.20 4.67 -4.93
CA PRO A 48 -21.40 3.49 -5.26
C PRO A 48 -22.15 2.43 -6.08
N GLU A 49 -23.45 2.25 -5.81
CA GLU A 49 -24.27 1.27 -6.51
C GLU A 49 -24.58 1.70 -7.95
N GLY A 50 -24.94 2.97 -8.16
CA GLY A 50 -25.13 3.54 -9.48
C GLY A 50 -23.87 3.46 -10.35
N LEU A 51 -22.69 3.70 -9.77
CA LEU A 51 -21.41 3.49 -10.46
C LEU A 51 -21.14 2.03 -10.81
N ARG A 52 -21.45 1.08 -9.91
CA ARG A 52 -21.32 -0.36 -10.20
C ARG A 52 -22.18 -0.76 -11.40
N GLN A 53 -23.42 -0.29 -11.45
CA GLN A 53 -24.38 -0.56 -12.52
C GLN A 53 -23.95 0.08 -13.83
N LEU A 54 -23.60 1.37 -13.82
CA LEU A 54 -23.13 2.10 -15.00
C LEU A 54 -21.86 1.47 -15.60
N PHE A 55 -20.86 1.15 -14.77
CA PHE A 55 -19.62 0.55 -15.26
C PHE A 55 -19.86 -0.85 -15.85
N SER A 56 -20.81 -1.60 -15.29
CA SER A 56 -21.21 -2.92 -15.81
C SER A 56 -21.99 -2.82 -17.12
N TYR A 57 -22.77 -1.75 -17.32
CA TYR A 57 -23.50 -1.48 -18.56
C TYR A 57 -22.59 -1.10 -19.73
N TYR A 58 -21.59 -0.24 -19.49
CA TYR A 58 -20.68 0.22 -20.55
C TYR A 58 -19.48 -0.71 -20.81
N GLY A 59 -18.92 -1.31 -19.75
CA GLY A 59 -17.75 -2.19 -19.82
C GLY A 59 -16.42 -1.49 -20.19
N GLY A 60 -15.30 -2.10 -19.80
CA GLY A 60 -13.96 -1.55 -20.04
C GLY A 60 -13.68 -0.25 -19.29
N SER A 61 -12.68 0.53 -19.73
CA SER A 61 -12.36 1.82 -19.13
C SER A 61 -13.37 2.89 -19.53
N VAL A 62 -13.92 3.61 -18.53
CA VAL A 62 -15.01 4.58 -18.71
C VAL A 62 -14.56 5.96 -18.23
N GLY A 63 -14.75 6.99 -19.04
CA GLY A 63 -14.62 8.38 -18.59
C GLY A 63 -15.86 8.80 -17.82
N LEU A 64 -15.74 9.07 -16.52
CA LEU A 64 -16.81 9.60 -15.68
C LEU A 64 -16.61 11.10 -15.47
N VAL A 65 -17.50 11.91 -16.01
CA VAL A 65 -17.63 13.33 -15.66
C VAL A 65 -18.61 13.47 -14.51
N VAL A 66 -18.17 14.01 -13.37
CA VAL A 66 -19.03 14.40 -12.26
C VAL A 66 -19.34 15.88 -12.39
N ASP A 67 -20.61 16.23 -12.57
CA ASP A 67 -21.08 17.61 -12.77
C ASP A 67 -21.84 18.13 -11.55
N ARG A 68 -21.44 19.28 -11.01
CA ARG A 68 -22.08 19.91 -9.83
C ARG A 68 -23.37 20.69 -10.18
N GLU A 69 -23.54 21.13 -11.42
CA GLU A 69 -24.67 21.94 -11.87
C GLU A 69 -25.67 21.15 -12.73
N SER A 70 -25.20 20.06 -13.36
CA SER A 70 -25.92 19.23 -14.34
C SER A 70 -26.10 19.93 -15.71
N PRO A 71 -26.22 19.17 -16.82
CA PRO A 71 -26.39 19.76 -18.15
C PRO A 71 -27.71 20.51 -18.26
N SER A 72 -27.67 21.73 -18.80
CA SER A 72 -28.86 22.49 -19.15
C SER A 72 -29.60 21.88 -20.35
N GLN A 73 -30.89 22.15 -20.49
CA GLN A 73 -31.63 21.83 -21.72
C GLN A 73 -31.05 22.67 -22.87
N GLY A 74 -30.19 22.06 -23.70
CA GLY A 74 -29.45 22.73 -24.77
C GLY A 74 -27.94 22.46 -24.80
N ASP A 75 -27.39 21.70 -23.83
CA ASP A 75 -25.99 21.21 -23.90
C ASP A 75 -25.90 20.04 -24.92
N ASP A 76 -25.78 20.38 -26.21
CA ASP A 76 -25.82 19.43 -27.33
C ASP A 76 -24.71 18.37 -27.27
N HIS A 77 -23.63 18.57 -26.51
CA HIS A 77 -22.58 17.56 -26.33
C HIS A 77 -23.05 16.30 -25.61
N TRP A 78 -24.15 16.37 -24.86
CA TRP A 78 -24.64 15.31 -23.99
C TRP A 78 -25.98 14.73 -24.45
N GLU A 79 -26.05 13.39 -24.51
CA GLU A 79 -27.25 12.64 -24.79
C GLU A 79 -27.79 12.06 -23.48
N ARG A 80 -28.93 12.58 -22.99
CA ARG A 80 -29.59 12.07 -21.78
C ARG A 80 -30.00 10.60 -21.95
N ARG A 81 -29.63 9.77 -20.98
CA ARG A 81 -30.04 8.38 -20.84
C ARG A 81 -30.89 8.27 -19.58
N GLU A 82 -32.20 8.08 -19.76
CA GLU A 82 -33.11 7.80 -18.65
C GLU A 82 -32.66 6.58 -17.86
N ALA A 83 -33.04 6.53 -16.58
CA ALA A 83 -32.80 5.34 -15.76
C ALA A 83 -33.60 4.15 -16.32
N ASP A 84 -32.89 3.10 -16.71
CA ASP A 84 -33.45 1.86 -17.25
C ASP A 84 -32.64 0.65 -16.76
N ASN A 85 -33.32 -0.48 -16.57
CA ASN A 85 -32.71 -1.74 -16.11
C ASN A 85 -31.80 -1.59 -14.86
N GLY A 86 -32.14 -0.65 -13.98
CA GLY A 86 -31.40 -0.35 -12.75
C GLY A 86 -30.19 0.59 -12.93
N VAL A 87 -29.81 0.97 -14.15
CA VAL A 87 -28.75 1.98 -14.38
C VAL A 87 -29.27 3.37 -13.97
N PRO A 88 -28.51 4.19 -13.21
CA PRO A 88 -28.95 5.53 -12.82
C PRO A 88 -29.09 6.48 -14.02
N LEU A 89 -29.82 7.59 -13.81
CA LEU A 89 -29.89 8.70 -14.77
C LEU A 89 -28.47 9.22 -15.03
N HIS A 90 -28.08 9.26 -16.30
CA HIS A 90 -26.78 9.76 -16.72
C HIS A 90 -26.88 10.37 -18.11
N PHE A 91 -25.81 10.99 -18.57
CA PHE A 91 -25.70 11.50 -19.93
C PHE A 91 -24.49 10.86 -20.61
N LYS A 92 -24.59 10.54 -21.89
CA LYS A 92 -23.48 10.01 -22.69
C LYS A 92 -22.95 11.09 -23.62
N ALA A 93 -21.64 11.22 -23.75
CA ALA A 93 -21.05 12.16 -24.72
C ALA A 93 -21.41 11.74 -26.16
N ARG A 94 -21.83 12.72 -26.98
CA ARG A 94 -22.11 12.49 -28.42
C ARG A 94 -20.85 12.39 -29.26
N HIS A 95 -19.78 13.03 -28.81
CA HIS A 95 -18.49 13.11 -29.50
C HIS A 95 -17.38 12.40 -28.71
N GLY A 96 -16.22 12.20 -29.35
CA GLY A 96 -15.09 11.47 -28.77
C GLY A 96 -14.38 12.22 -27.65
N PHE A 97 -13.58 11.48 -26.88
CA PHE A 97 -12.83 11.98 -25.72
C PHE A 97 -11.96 13.22 -26.02
N GLU A 98 -11.32 13.26 -27.20
CA GLU A 98 -10.38 14.33 -27.59
C GLU A 98 -11.00 15.73 -27.67
N GLU A 99 -12.31 15.85 -27.88
CA GLU A 99 -12.99 17.15 -27.86
C GLU A 99 -13.20 17.68 -26.43
N LEU A 100 -13.32 16.77 -25.44
CA LEU A 100 -13.49 17.13 -24.02
C LEU A 100 -12.15 17.42 -23.33
N SER A 101 -11.03 16.90 -23.82
CA SER A 101 -9.73 16.92 -23.12
C SER A 101 -8.95 18.24 -23.18
N ARG A 102 -9.41 19.25 -23.93
CA ARG A 102 -8.63 20.47 -24.25
C ARG A 102 -8.56 21.54 -23.15
N MET A 103 -8.53 21.18 -21.87
CA MET A 103 -8.78 22.15 -20.78
C MET A 103 -7.69 22.19 -19.70
N SER A 104 -7.03 23.34 -19.59
CA SER A 104 -5.88 23.62 -18.72
C SER A 104 -6.30 24.28 -17.39
N LEU A 105 -7.16 23.61 -16.62
CA LEU A 105 -7.61 24.11 -15.32
C LEU A 105 -6.77 23.54 -14.18
N LEU A 106 -6.59 24.32 -13.12
CA LEU A 106 -5.83 23.92 -11.94
C LEU A 106 -6.48 22.69 -11.28
N TYR A 107 -5.79 21.55 -11.35
CA TYR A 107 -6.20 20.33 -10.64
C TYR A 107 -5.67 20.36 -9.21
N ILE A 108 -6.57 20.12 -8.25
CA ILE A 108 -6.22 20.05 -6.84
C ILE A 108 -6.81 18.77 -6.23
N SER A 109 -5.95 17.77 -6.05
CA SER A 109 -6.32 16.46 -5.50
C SER A 109 -6.88 16.53 -4.07
N THR A 110 -6.57 17.61 -3.34
CA THR A 110 -6.82 17.79 -1.89
C THR A 110 -8.19 18.40 -1.56
N SER A 111 -9.01 18.72 -2.57
CA SER A 111 -10.36 19.26 -2.31
C SER A 111 -11.32 18.20 -1.73
N LYS A 112 -12.16 18.61 -0.76
CA LYS A 112 -13.13 17.71 -0.11
C LYS A 112 -14.10 17.03 -1.08
N GLU A 113 -14.48 17.72 -2.16
CA GLU A 113 -15.37 17.17 -3.18
C GLU A 113 -14.67 16.12 -4.04
N HIS A 114 -13.40 16.34 -4.41
CA HIS A 114 -12.60 15.32 -5.10
C HIS A 114 -12.39 14.08 -4.22
N ALA A 115 -12.03 14.27 -2.96
CA ALA A 115 -11.90 13.18 -1.98
C ALA A 115 -13.21 12.37 -1.86
N ARG A 116 -14.36 13.04 -1.77
CA ARG A 116 -15.70 12.40 -1.78
C ARG A 116 -15.93 11.57 -3.04
N GLN A 117 -15.61 12.11 -4.21
CA GLN A 117 -15.76 11.41 -5.50
C GLN A 117 -14.88 10.16 -5.56
N LEU A 118 -13.59 10.27 -5.22
CA LEU A 118 -12.66 9.14 -5.12
C LEU A 118 -13.17 8.04 -4.16
N ASN A 119 -13.68 8.43 -2.99
CA ASN A 119 -14.20 7.50 -1.98
C ASN A 119 -15.43 6.74 -2.47
N ILE A 120 -16.33 7.40 -3.21
CA ILE A 120 -17.50 6.76 -3.84
C ILE A 120 -17.06 5.79 -4.95
N ILE A 121 -16.08 6.19 -5.78
CA ILE A 121 -15.47 5.36 -6.81
C ILE A 121 -14.84 4.09 -6.19
N ASN A 122 -14.08 4.22 -5.10
CA ASN A 122 -13.49 3.05 -4.45
C ASN A 122 -14.53 2.14 -3.79
N THR A 123 -15.58 2.71 -3.19
CA THR A 123 -16.71 1.93 -2.63
C THR A 123 -17.49 1.18 -3.73
N ALA A 124 -17.42 1.63 -4.99
CA ALA A 124 -17.96 0.93 -6.15
C ALA A 124 -17.07 -0.24 -6.65
N ASN A 125 -15.94 -0.53 -5.98
CA ASN A 125 -14.87 -1.42 -6.46
C ASN A 125 -14.31 -0.98 -7.83
N LEU A 126 -14.06 0.32 -7.96
CA LEU A 126 -13.42 0.97 -9.10
C LEU A 126 -12.23 1.82 -8.63
N ARG A 127 -11.37 2.25 -9.56
CA ARG A 127 -10.26 3.17 -9.31
C ARG A 127 -10.25 4.26 -10.37
N SER A 128 -9.93 5.50 -9.97
CA SER A 128 -9.63 6.58 -10.92
C SER A 128 -8.13 6.56 -11.23
N VAL A 129 -7.76 6.40 -12.49
CA VAL A 129 -6.36 6.36 -12.96
C VAL A 129 -5.84 7.79 -13.21
N VAL A 130 -6.68 8.64 -13.79
CA VAL A 130 -6.44 10.06 -14.04
C VAL A 130 -7.67 10.84 -13.55
N SER A 131 -7.47 12.03 -13.01
CA SER A 131 -8.56 12.93 -12.57
C SER A 131 -8.24 14.37 -12.99
N THR A 132 -9.06 14.99 -13.84
CA THR A 132 -8.80 16.32 -14.40
C THR A 132 -10.05 17.22 -14.37
N PRO A 133 -9.94 18.50 -14.02
CA PRO A 133 -11.06 19.45 -14.05
C PRO A 133 -11.37 19.87 -15.49
N LEU A 134 -12.57 19.56 -15.97
CA LEU A 134 -13.08 20.06 -17.25
C LEU A 134 -13.68 21.46 -17.12
N SER A 135 -14.24 21.79 -15.96
CA SER A 135 -14.70 23.14 -15.64
C SER A 135 -14.61 23.37 -14.12
N PRO A 136 -14.87 24.58 -13.60
CA PRO A 136 -15.06 24.80 -12.16
C PRO A 136 -16.17 23.93 -11.53
N THR A 137 -17.02 23.30 -12.35
CA THR A 137 -18.20 22.52 -11.94
C THR A 137 -18.17 21.07 -12.43
N ARG A 138 -17.27 20.69 -13.35
CA ARG A 138 -17.14 19.36 -13.96
C ARG A 138 -15.76 18.77 -13.72
N MET A 139 -15.68 17.60 -13.10
CA MET A 139 -14.45 16.83 -12.94
C MET A 139 -14.54 15.52 -13.72
N LEU A 140 -13.53 15.22 -14.54
CA LEU A 140 -13.39 13.97 -15.28
C LEU A 140 -12.49 13.00 -14.53
N HIS A 141 -12.96 11.76 -14.37
CA HIS A 141 -12.22 10.62 -13.88
C HIS A 141 -12.10 9.56 -14.98
N ILE A 142 -10.90 9.02 -15.20
CA ILE A 142 -10.72 7.82 -16.03
C ILE A 142 -10.81 6.60 -15.13
N LEU A 143 -11.91 5.86 -15.24
CA LEU A 143 -12.21 4.74 -14.36
C LEU A 143 -11.75 3.40 -14.93
N GLU A 144 -11.18 2.57 -14.06
CA GLU A 144 -10.93 1.15 -14.29
C GLU A 144 -11.62 0.29 -13.21
N ARG A 145 -11.72 -1.01 -13.47
CA ARG A 145 -12.05 -2.04 -12.47
C ARG A 145 -10.79 -2.84 -12.16
N PRO A 146 -10.06 -2.54 -11.08
CA PRO A 146 -8.85 -3.27 -10.72
C PRO A 146 -9.15 -4.63 -10.08
N SER A 147 -8.11 -5.47 -9.95
CA SER A 147 -8.20 -6.80 -9.31
C SER A 147 -8.65 -6.73 -7.84
N PHE A 148 -8.33 -5.64 -7.14
CA PHE A 148 -8.81 -5.33 -5.80
C PHE A 148 -8.86 -3.82 -5.56
N VAL A 149 -9.66 -3.40 -4.59
CA VAL A 149 -9.73 -2.03 -4.07
C VAL A 149 -9.88 -2.12 -2.55
N PHE A 150 -9.23 -1.21 -1.81
CA PHE A 150 -9.54 -0.98 -0.40
C PHE A 150 -10.48 0.22 -0.28
N PRO A 151 -11.70 0.05 0.28
CA PRO A 151 -12.62 1.16 0.47
C PRO A 151 -12.21 2.03 1.69
N PRO A 152 -12.76 3.25 1.84
CA PRO A 152 -12.51 4.12 3.01
C PRO A 152 -12.92 3.44 4.32
N VAL A 153 -12.17 3.66 5.41
CA VAL A 153 -12.41 2.94 6.68
C VAL A 153 -13.80 3.26 7.26
N SER A 154 -14.30 4.50 7.15
CA SER A 154 -15.66 4.87 7.55
C SER A 154 -16.78 4.12 6.81
N SER A 155 -16.51 3.58 5.61
CA SER A 155 -17.48 2.76 4.87
C SER A 155 -17.53 1.30 5.35
N VAL A 156 -16.56 0.88 6.17
CA VAL A 156 -16.42 -0.51 6.63
C VAL A 156 -16.72 -0.62 8.11
N LYS A 157 -17.81 -1.32 8.44
CA LYS A 157 -18.24 -1.52 9.82
C LYS A 157 -17.35 -2.53 10.53
N SER A 158 -17.10 -2.32 11.83
CA SER A 158 -16.51 -3.37 12.68
C SER A 158 -17.38 -4.63 12.65
N PHE A 159 -16.76 -5.80 12.61
CA PHE A 159 -17.49 -7.05 12.77
C PHE A 159 -18.17 -7.12 14.14
N SER A 160 -19.48 -7.39 14.12
CA SER A 160 -20.30 -7.64 15.30
C SER A 160 -21.19 -8.86 15.01
N PRO A 161 -21.10 -9.96 15.79
CA PRO A 161 -21.93 -11.15 15.58
C PRO A 161 -23.43 -10.91 15.65
N GLN A 162 -23.85 -9.85 16.35
CA GLN A 162 -25.26 -9.52 16.60
C GLN A 162 -25.77 -8.41 15.65
N GLY A 163 -24.96 -7.96 14.69
CA GLY A 163 -25.33 -6.89 13.76
C GLY A 163 -25.39 -5.49 14.39
N THR A 164 -25.02 -5.34 15.66
CA THR A 164 -24.89 -4.04 16.33
C THR A 164 -23.86 -3.18 15.62
N GLU A 165 -24.19 -1.92 15.33
CA GLU A 165 -23.22 -0.98 14.77
C GLU A 165 -22.18 -0.63 15.84
N CYS A 166 -20.92 -0.97 15.57
CA CYS A 166 -19.77 -0.71 16.43
C CYS A 166 -18.69 0.04 15.65
N ARG A 167 -18.03 0.99 16.32
CA ARG A 167 -16.93 1.84 15.82
C ARG A 167 -15.54 1.26 16.06
N GLY A 168 -15.46 0.01 16.54
CA GLY A 168 -14.19 -0.70 16.72
C GLY A 168 -13.52 -1.05 15.39
N ASN A 169 -12.42 -1.80 15.45
CA ASN A 169 -11.64 -2.18 14.26
C ASN A 169 -11.59 -3.68 13.95
N ILE A 170 -12.47 -4.50 14.54
CA ILE A 170 -12.51 -5.95 14.30
C ILE A 170 -12.88 -6.20 12.82
N PRO A 171 -12.04 -6.89 12.03
CA PRO A 171 -12.29 -7.01 10.60
C PRO A 171 -13.49 -7.91 10.29
N THR A 172 -14.17 -7.59 9.20
CA THR A 172 -15.21 -8.42 8.59
C THR A 172 -14.61 -9.44 7.62
N LEU A 173 -15.36 -10.49 7.29
CA LEU A 173 -14.91 -11.49 6.32
C LEU A 173 -14.74 -10.91 4.88
N ASP A 174 -15.43 -9.83 4.54
CA ASP A 174 -15.25 -9.16 3.24
C ASP A 174 -13.92 -8.40 3.14
N GLU A 175 -13.38 -7.93 4.27
CA GLU A 175 -12.05 -7.32 4.31
C GLU A 175 -10.95 -8.35 4.18
N TRP A 176 -11.10 -9.50 4.84
CA TRP A 176 -10.25 -10.67 4.60
C TRP A 176 -10.26 -11.06 3.13
N ARG A 177 -11.43 -11.12 2.48
CA ARG A 177 -11.55 -11.39 1.04
C ARG A 177 -10.85 -10.34 0.17
N SER A 178 -10.92 -9.06 0.52
CA SER A 178 -10.20 -7.99 -0.19
C SER A 178 -8.69 -8.08 0.00
N LEU A 179 -8.21 -8.34 1.22
CA LEU A 179 -6.80 -8.53 1.50
C LEU A 179 -6.25 -9.79 0.81
N TRP A 180 -6.99 -10.90 0.83
CA TRP A 180 -6.64 -12.13 0.11
C TRP A 180 -6.55 -11.93 -1.39
N LYS A 181 -7.41 -11.09 -2.00
CA LYS A 181 -7.26 -10.72 -3.42
C LYS A 181 -5.99 -9.92 -3.67
N ALA A 182 -5.64 -8.98 -2.80
CA ALA A 182 -4.39 -8.23 -2.91
C ALA A 182 -3.18 -9.16 -2.78
N TRP A 183 -3.17 -10.00 -1.75
CA TRP A 183 -2.14 -11.01 -1.50
C TRP A 183 -1.97 -11.97 -2.67
N ASP A 184 -3.06 -12.55 -3.18
CA ASP A 184 -3.03 -13.53 -4.26
C ASP A 184 -2.68 -12.88 -5.61
N THR A 185 -3.07 -11.62 -5.85
CA THR A 185 -2.62 -10.83 -7.03
C THR A 185 -1.10 -10.67 -7.00
N ILE A 186 -0.54 -10.30 -5.85
CA ILE A 186 0.90 -10.10 -5.70
C ILE A 186 1.64 -11.43 -5.80
N THR A 187 1.30 -12.41 -4.95
CA THR A 187 2.06 -13.65 -4.80
C THR A 187 1.91 -14.66 -5.93
N LEU A 188 0.74 -14.73 -6.58
CA LEU A 188 0.45 -15.74 -7.60
C LEU A 188 0.37 -15.19 -9.03
N GLN A 189 0.42 -13.86 -9.22
CA GLN A 189 0.30 -13.25 -10.54
C GLN A 189 1.39 -12.21 -10.87
N MET A 190 2.01 -11.57 -9.87
CA MET A 190 3.19 -10.70 -10.09
C MET A 190 4.53 -11.46 -9.97
N ILE A 191 4.55 -12.60 -9.28
CA ILE A 191 5.73 -13.46 -9.13
C ILE A 191 5.64 -14.63 -10.12
N PRO A 192 6.47 -14.70 -11.17
CA PRO A 192 6.53 -15.89 -12.02
C PRO A 192 7.18 -17.07 -11.28
N GLU A 193 6.86 -18.31 -11.68
CA GLU A 193 7.41 -19.53 -11.07
C GLU A 193 8.94 -19.52 -10.93
N SER A 194 9.63 -19.00 -11.95
CA SER A 194 11.10 -18.88 -11.98
C SER A 194 11.67 -18.01 -10.85
N MET A 195 10.86 -17.13 -10.23
CA MET A 195 11.25 -16.27 -9.11
C MET A 195 10.90 -16.82 -7.72
N LEU A 196 10.10 -17.89 -7.61
CA LEU A 196 9.68 -18.43 -6.31
C LEU A 196 10.88 -18.74 -5.40
N HIS A 197 11.94 -19.30 -5.99
CA HIS A 197 13.15 -19.68 -5.28
C HIS A 197 14.21 -18.57 -5.15
N GLN A 198 13.99 -17.43 -5.80
CA GLN A 198 14.93 -16.31 -5.79
C GLN A 198 14.72 -15.41 -4.57
N LYS A 199 15.82 -14.82 -4.08
CA LYS A 199 15.81 -13.65 -3.20
C LYS A 199 15.90 -12.38 -4.05
N PRO A 200 14.87 -11.51 -4.10
CA PRO A 200 14.98 -10.21 -4.76
C PRO A 200 15.92 -9.22 -4.05
N ILE A 201 16.09 -9.39 -2.73
CA ILE A 201 17.05 -8.68 -1.87
C ILE A 201 17.63 -9.67 -0.84
N ASP A 202 18.86 -9.46 -0.39
CA ASP A 202 19.57 -10.44 0.44
C ASP A 202 19.07 -10.52 1.89
N LEU A 203 18.61 -9.38 2.43
CA LEU A 203 18.12 -9.18 3.81
C LEU A 203 16.76 -9.84 4.11
N ARG A 204 16.21 -10.63 3.17
CA ARG A 204 14.89 -11.25 3.25
C ARG A 204 14.91 -12.66 2.63
N HIS A 205 13.94 -13.51 3.00
CA HIS A 205 13.83 -14.87 2.43
C HIS A 205 13.44 -14.86 0.94
N LYS A 206 13.51 -16.03 0.29
CA LYS A 206 13.03 -16.23 -1.09
C LYS A 206 11.51 -16.00 -1.20
N CYS A 207 11.03 -15.63 -2.38
CA CYS A 207 9.62 -15.31 -2.61
C CYS A 207 8.63 -16.36 -2.08
N LEU A 208 8.93 -17.65 -2.27
CA LEU A 208 8.11 -18.79 -1.83
C LEU A 208 7.85 -18.80 -0.31
N PHE A 209 8.78 -18.29 0.50
CA PHE A 209 8.66 -18.23 1.96
C PHE A 209 7.38 -17.50 2.39
N TYR A 210 7.12 -16.33 1.80
CA TYR A 210 6.00 -15.48 2.21
C TYR A 210 4.64 -16.11 1.95
N ILE A 211 4.53 -16.92 0.89
CA ILE A 211 3.30 -17.64 0.52
C ILE A 211 2.93 -18.66 1.61
N GLY A 212 3.91 -19.28 2.27
CA GLY A 212 3.71 -20.17 3.43
C GLY A 212 3.64 -19.44 4.78
N HIS A 213 4.38 -18.34 4.92
CA HIS A 213 4.44 -17.55 6.15
C HIS A 213 3.10 -16.96 6.59
N ILE A 214 2.40 -16.28 5.68
CA ILE A 214 1.10 -15.65 6.00
C ILE A 214 0.05 -16.62 6.54
N PRO A 215 -0.27 -17.74 5.87
CA PRO A 215 -1.24 -18.69 6.42
C PRO A 215 -0.70 -19.39 7.69
N THR A 216 0.62 -19.58 7.82
CA THR A 216 1.21 -20.18 9.03
C THR A 216 1.00 -19.28 10.24
N PHE A 217 1.32 -17.99 10.12
CA PHE A 217 1.08 -16.99 11.15
C PHE A 217 -0.39 -16.99 11.59
N LEU A 218 -1.33 -16.90 10.64
CA LEU A 218 -2.76 -16.92 10.93
C LEU A 218 -3.20 -18.21 11.65
N ASP A 219 -2.76 -19.39 11.18
CA ASP A 219 -3.12 -20.68 11.79
C ASP A 219 -2.60 -20.85 13.22
N MET A 220 -1.40 -20.32 13.49
CA MET A 220 -0.77 -20.31 14.80
C MET A 220 -1.52 -19.41 15.78
N LEU A 221 -1.80 -18.15 15.42
CA LEU A 221 -2.52 -17.24 16.32
C LEU A 221 -3.98 -17.68 16.52
N LEU A 222 -4.65 -18.21 15.49
CA LEU A 222 -5.94 -18.87 15.65
C LEU A 222 -5.85 -20.03 16.65
N SER A 223 -4.84 -20.89 16.55
CA SER A 223 -4.65 -22.01 17.48
C SER A 223 -4.39 -21.55 18.93
N LYS A 224 -3.59 -20.49 19.13
CA LYS A 224 -3.35 -19.87 20.45
C LYS A 224 -4.63 -19.24 21.03
N SER A 225 -5.49 -18.67 20.19
CA SER A 225 -6.70 -17.93 20.61
C SER A 225 -7.92 -18.82 20.86
N ILE A 226 -8.24 -19.72 19.92
CA ILE A 226 -9.49 -20.51 19.92
C ILE A 226 -9.29 -22.00 20.16
N GLY A 227 -8.04 -22.45 20.26
CA GLY A 227 -7.65 -23.86 20.31
C GLY A 227 -7.73 -24.57 18.97
N GLY A 228 -7.49 -25.88 19.00
CA GLY A 228 -7.46 -26.76 17.83
C GLY A 228 -6.05 -27.33 17.58
N LYS A 229 -5.92 -28.11 16.51
CA LYS A 229 -4.62 -28.57 15.98
C LYS A 229 -4.14 -27.59 14.91
N ALA A 230 -2.88 -27.70 14.50
CA ALA A 230 -2.41 -27.05 13.28
C ALA A 230 -3.21 -27.52 12.07
N THR A 231 -3.37 -26.66 11.06
CA THR A 231 -3.80 -27.07 9.72
C THR A 231 -2.68 -27.93 9.09
N GLU A 232 -3.03 -29.03 8.43
CA GLU A 232 -2.01 -29.88 7.80
C GLU A 232 -1.47 -29.26 6.49
N PRO A 233 -0.15 -29.35 6.22
CA PRO A 233 0.87 -30.08 6.99
C PRO A 233 1.37 -29.32 8.23
N ALA A 234 1.26 -29.93 9.42
CA ALA A 234 1.58 -29.26 10.68
C ALA A 234 3.05 -28.79 10.81
N TYR A 235 3.99 -29.40 10.07
CA TYR A 235 5.40 -29.02 10.08
C TYR A 235 5.68 -27.64 9.45
N PHE A 236 4.70 -27.06 8.75
CA PHE A 236 4.81 -25.70 8.20
C PHE A 236 5.02 -24.64 9.28
N TRP A 237 4.54 -24.86 10.50
CA TRP A 237 4.84 -23.98 11.63
C TRP A 237 6.35 -23.84 11.84
N ASN A 238 7.13 -24.93 11.76
CA ASN A 238 8.58 -24.88 11.99
C ASN A 238 9.31 -24.00 10.96
N ILE A 239 8.97 -24.16 9.68
CA ILE A 239 9.71 -23.55 8.55
C ILE A 239 9.15 -22.19 8.10
N PHE A 240 7.94 -21.82 8.53
CA PHE A 240 7.26 -20.59 8.10
C PHE A 240 6.76 -19.70 9.26
N GLU A 241 6.95 -20.05 10.54
CA GLU A 241 6.50 -19.21 11.67
C GLU A 241 7.10 -17.80 11.64
N ARG A 242 8.41 -17.67 11.41
CA ARG A 242 9.13 -16.41 11.63
C ARG A 242 10.16 -16.11 10.55
N GLY A 243 10.02 -14.96 9.90
CA GLY A 243 10.98 -14.48 8.89
C GLY A 243 12.29 -13.96 9.50
N ILE A 244 13.29 -13.75 8.63
CA ILE A 244 14.59 -13.16 9.00
C ILE A 244 14.55 -11.64 9.12
N ASP A 245 15.30 -11.13 10.09
CA ASP A 245 15.79 -9.75 10.11
C ASP A 245 17.29 -9.71 10.46
N PRO A 246 18.18 -9.76 9.45
CA PRO A 246 19.62 -9.62 9.64
C PRO A 246 19.99 -8.20 10.05
N HIS A 247 20.98 -8.03 10.91
CA HIS A 247 21.58 -6.72 11.15
C HIS A 247 22.30 -6.25 9.89
N VAL A 248 22.00 -5.03 9.43
CA VAL A 248 22.64 -4.46 8.22
C VAL A 248 24.10 -4.08 8.51
N ASP A 249 24.39 -3.57 9.71
CA ASP A 249 25.77 -3.27 10.18
C ASP A 249 26.59 -4.51 10.54
N ASP A 250 25.94 -5.63 10.82
CA ASP A 250 26.57 -6.85 11.35
C ASP A 250 25.96 -8.08 10.66
N PRO A 251 26.41 -8.39 9.42
CA PRO A 251 25.81 -9.47 8.61
C PRO A 251 25.91 -10.88 9.23
N ASP A 252 26.78 -11.06 10.22
CA ASP A 252 26.92 -12.32 10.97
C ASP A 252 25.84 -12.47 12.07
N TYR A 253 25.11 -11.40 12.41
CA TYR A 253 24.00 -11.43 13.36
C TYR A 253 22.64 -11.32 12.66
N CYS A 254 21.72 -12.19 13.05
CA CYS A 254 20.32 -12.16 12.65
C CYS A 254 19.42 -12.37 13.86
N HIS A 255 18.31 -11.65 13.94
CA HIS A 255 17.25 -11.94 14.91
C HIS A 255 16.74 -13.38 14.74
N ASN A 256 16.26 -13.99 15.82
CA ASN A 256 15.72 -15.36 15.81
C ASN A 256 14.71 -15.55 14.66
N HIS A 257 14.77 -16.67 13.95
CA HIS A 257 13.95 -16.94 12.77
C HIS A 257 13.70 -18.44 12.58
N SER A 258 12.76 -18.82 11.72
CA SER A 258 12.51 -20.22 11.37
C SER A 258 13.74 -20.88 10.72
N GLU A 259 14.01 -22.13 11.08
CA GLU A 259 14.92 -22.99 10.31
C GLU A 259 14.26 -23.30 8.95
N VAL A 260 14.82 -22.77 7.87
CA VAL A 260 14.30 -22.94 6.50
C VAL A 260 15.16 -23.91 5.70
N PRO A 261 14.61 -24.67 4.73
CA PRO A 261 15.42 -25.55 3.89
C PRO A 261 16.45 -24.77 3.06
N GLU A 262 17.69 -25.25 3.03
CA GLU A 262 18.77 -24.59 2.27
C GLU A 262 18.61 -24.77 0.76
N ARG A 263 18.47 -26.03 0.32
CA ARG A 263 18.36 -26.41 -1.09
C ARG A 263 16.95 -26.18 -1.61
N ASP A 264 16.81 -25.82 -2.88
CA ASP A 264 15.51 -25.52 -3.47
C ASP A 264 14.59 -26.72 -3.56
N GLU A 265 15.14 -27.93 -3.75
CA GLU A 265 14.37 -29.17 -3.86
C GLU A 265 13.76 -29.63 -2.52
N ASP A 266 14.25 -29.10 -1.39
CA ASP A 266 13.76 -29.43 -0.05
C ASP A 266 12.59 -28.52 0.39
N TRP A 267 12.21 -27.51 -0.41
CA TRP A 267 11.05 -26.66 -0.11
C TRP A 267 9.73 -27.36 -0.46
N PRO A 268 8.66 -27.12 0.31
CA PRO A 268 7.32 -27.58 -0.08
C PRO A 268 6.89 -26.99 -1.42
N THR A 269 6.20 -27.78 -2.24
CA THR A 269 5.70 -27.30 -3.54
C THR A 269 4.65 -26.20 -3.36
N LEU A 270 4.55 -25.29 -4.33
CA LEU A 270 3.57 -24.21 -4.33
C LEU A 270 2.13 -24.74 -4.13
N ASP A 271 1.75 -25.83 -4.79
CA ASP A 271 0.45 -26.48 -4.63
C ASP A 271 0.16 -26.94 -3.19
N THR A 272 1.19 -27.43 -2.49
CA THR A 272 1.08 -27.85 -1.08
C THR A 272 0.88 -26.63 -0.17
N ILE A 273 1.61 -25.55 -0.45
CA ILE A 273 1.49 -24.27 0.27
C ILE A 273 0.11 -23.63 0.05
N ILE A 274 -0.39 -23.63 -1.19
CA ILE A 274 -1.74 -23.16 -1.54
C ILE A 274 -2.81 -24.01 -0.85
N SER A 275 -2.66 -25.35 -0.85
CA SER A 275 -3.59 -26.26 -0.19
C SER A 275 -3.70 -26.01 1.32
N PHE A 276 -2.57 -25.77 1.98
CA PHE A 276 -2.49 -25.36 3.39
C PHE A 276 -3.15 -23.99 3.59
N ARG A 277 -2.77 -22.97 2.80
CA ARG A 277 -3.34 -21.62 2.85
C ARG A 277 -4.86 -21.65 2.81
N ASP A 278 -5.43 -22.41 1.87
CA ASP A 278 -6.87 -22.52 1.70
C ASP A 278 -7.53 -23.29 2.85
N GLY A 279 -6.81 -24.22 3.50
CA GLY A 279 -7.20 -24.83 4.76
C GLY A 279 -7.33 -23.81 5.89
N VAL A 280 -6.33 -22.94 6.05
CA VAL A 280 -6.33 -21.88 7.07
C VAL A 280 -7.43 -20.84 6.78
N ARG A 281 -7.61 -20.43 5.51
CA ARG A 281 -8.72 -19.54 5.10
C ARG A 281 -10.09 -20.15 5.43
N ARG A 282 -10.29 -21.45 5.18
CA ARG A 282 -11.52 -22.19 5.60
C ARG A 282 -11.68 -22.22 7.13
N ARG A 283 -10.60 -22.43 7.88
CA ARG A 283 -10.61 -22.39 9.37
C ARG A 283 -11.04 -21.02 9.89
N LEU A 284 -10.54 -19.93 9.30
CA LEU A 284 -10.95 -18.58 9.64
C LEU A 284 -12.43 -18.34 9.32
N MET A 285 -12.90 -18.74 8.13
CA MET A 285 -14.32 -18.64 7.77
C MET A 285 -15.22 -19.38 8.77
N GLY A 286 -14.84 -20.60 9.16
CA GLY A 286 -15.53 -21.36 10.20
C GLY A 286 -15.54 -20.68 11.59
N LEU A 287 -14.53 -19.87 11.92
CA LEU A 287 -14.56 -19.03 13.12
C LEU A 287 -15.63 -17.92 12.99
N TYR A 288 -15.74 -17.24 11.85
CA TYR A 288 -16.80 -16.25 11.63
C TYR A 288 -18.20 -16.88 11.71
N GLU A 289 -18.38 -18.10 11.19
CA GLU A 289 -19.63 -18.89 11.31
C GLU A 289 -19.93 -19.29 12.78
N ASP A 290 -18.93 -19.76 13.53
CA ASP A 290 -19.05 -20.08 14.95
C ASP A 290 -19.43 -18.85 15.80
N LEU A 291 -18.90 -17.68 15.45
CA LEU A 291 -19.21 -16.42 16.13
C LEU A 291 -20.63 -15.94 15.79
N ALA A 292 -21.01 -15.92 14.50
CA ALA A 292 -22.32 -15.47 14.04
C ALA A 292 -23.47 -16.39 14.51
N SER A 293 -23.23 -17.70 14.62
CA SER A 293 -24.19 -18.67 15.16
C SER A 293 -24.29 -18.67 16.69
N GLY A 294 -23.40 -17.94 17.39
CA GLY A 294 -23.31 -17.95 18.85
C GLY A 294 -22.70 -19.21 19.45
N LYS A 295 -22.27 -20.19 18.63
CA LYS A 295 -21.52 -21.38 19.05
C LYS A 295 -20.22 -21.01 19.75
N ARG A 296 -19.63 -19.86 19.40
CA ARG A 296 -18.50 -19.23 20.09
C ARG A 296 -18.85 -17.78 20.44
N ARG A 297 -18.48 -17.34 21.64
CA ARG A 297 -18.58 -15.94 22.05
C ARG A 297 -17.37 -15.15 21.57
N LEU A 298 -17.59 -14.00 20.92
CA LEU A 298 -16.53 -13.03 20.64
C LEU A 298 -16.04 -12.41 21.96
N ASN A 299 -14.72 -12.36 22.14
CA ASN A 299 -14.05 -11.78 23.30
C ASN A 299 -12.82 -10.99 22.83
N ARG A 300 -12.17 -10.24 23.74
CA ARG A 300 -10.99 -9.42 23.42
C ARG A 300 -9.86 -10.21 22.75
N ASN A 301 -9.53 -11.39 23.25
CA ASN A 301 -8.45 -12.21 22.70
C ASN A 301 -8.71 -12.65 21.24
N ILE A 302 -9.94 -13.06 20.91
CA ILE A 302 -10.34 -13.39 19.54
C ILE A 302 -10.34 -12.13 18.67
N ALA A 303 -10.87 -11.02 19.18
CA ALA A 303 -10.91 -9.75 18.47
C ALA A 303 -9.50 -9.24 18.12
N ARG A 304 -8.58 -9.19 19.10
CA ARG A 304 -7.16 -8.88 18.87
C ARG A 304 -6.54 -9.82 17.85
N THR A 305 -6.77 -11.13 17.98
CA THR A 305 -6.23 -12.12 17.03
C THR A 305 -6.66 -11.81 15.59
N LEU A 306 -7.94 -11.50 15.37
CA LEU A 306 -8.45 -11.13 14.05
C LEU A 306 -7.84 -9.83 13.52
N VAL A 307 -7.68 -8.80 14.36
CA VAL A 307 -7.08 -7.52 13.95
C VAL A 307 -5.59 -7.67 13.63
N MET A 308 -4.80 -8.23 14.55
CA MET A 308 -3.36 -8.36 14.40
C MET A 308 -2.96 -9.29 13.25
N THR A 309 -3.71 -10.38 12.99
CA THR A 309 -3.41 -11.26 11.86
C THR A 309 -3.76 -10.64 10.50
N LEU A 310 -4.80 -9.81 10.41
CA LEU A 310 -5.11 -9.04 9.20
C LEU A 310 -4.05 -7.95 8.96
N GLU A 311 -3.70 -7.19 9.99
CA GLU A 311 -2.69 -6.13 9.87
C GLU A 311 -1.29 -6.70 9.58
N HIS A 312 -0.95 -7.89 10.10
CA HIS A 312 0.28 -8.62 9.74
C HIS A 312 0.33 -8.96 8.25
N GLU A 313 -0.73 -9.55 7.68
CA GLU A 313 -0.82 -9.80 6.24
C GLU A 313 -0.73 -8.49 5.43
N GLY A 314 -1.28 -7.38 5.96
CA GLY A 314 -1.11 -6.02 5.43
C GLY A 314 0.33 -5.50 5.41
N PHE A 315 1.09 -5.62 6.51
CA PHE A 315 2.51 -5.23 6.54
C PHE A 315 3.38 -6.11 5.62
N HIS A 316 3.00 -7.38 5.46
CA HIS A 316 3.70 -8.28 4.54
C HIS A 316 3.40 -8.00 3.07
N VAL A 317 2.23 -7.43 2.73
CA VAL A 317 1.99 -6.86 1.40
C VAL A 317 3.03 -5.79 1.09
N GLU A 318 3.24 -4.82 1.99
CA GLU A 318 4.28 -3.79 1.80
C GLU A 318 5.69 -4.40 1.72
N THR A 319 6.00 -5.34 2.61
CA THR A 319 7.30 -6.01 2.68
C THR A 319 7.65 -6.73 1.39
N LEU A 320 6.73 -7.56 0.89
CA LEU A 320 6.96 -8.31 -0.33
C LEU A 320 7.08 -7.38 -1.54
N LEU A 321 6.28 -6.30 -1.59
CA LEU A 321 6.35 -5.35 -2.69
C LEU A 321 7.71 -4.63 -2.77
N TYR A 322 8.31 -4.19 -1.65
CA TYR A 322 9.62 -3.52 -1.75
C TYR A 322 10.74 -4.48 -2.18
N MET A 323 10.57 -5.78 -1.97
CA MET A 323 11.46 -6.79 -2.52
C MET A 323 11.25 -6.92 -4.03
N LEU A 324 10.00 -7.08 -4.46
CA LEU A 324 9.64 -7.33 -5.85
C LEU A 324 9.96 -6.14 -6.78
N ILE A 325 9.84 -4.89 -6.32
CA ILE A 325 10.17 -3.72 -7.16
C ILE A 325 11.65 -3.68 -7.59
N GLN A 326 12.55 -4.32 -6.84
CA GLN A 326 13.96 -4.46 -7.24
C GLN A 326 14.15 -5.33 -8.48
N ARG A 327 13.15 -6.16 -8.80
CA ARG A 327 13.12 -7.08 -9.96
C ARG A 327 12.05 -6.72 -10.99
N ALA A 328 11.37 -5.59 -10.85
CA ALA A 328 10.51 -5.05 -11.91
C ALA A 328 11.32 -4.88 -13.21
N GLY A 329 10.73 -5.28 -14.35
CA GLY A 329 11.42 -5.28 -15.66
C GLY A 329 12.48 -6.38 -15.87
N SER A 330 12.84 -7.14 -14.83
CA SER A 330 13.84 -8.25 -14.89
C SER A 330 13.37 -9.56 -14.26
N GLY A 331 12.08 -9.66 -13.92
CA GLY A 331 11.45 -10.86 -13.38
C GLY A 331 10.05 -10.60 -12.85
N THR A 332 9.87 -9.60 -11.97
CA THR A 332 8.56 -9.25 -11.42
C THR A 332 7.68 -8.66 -12.52
N LEU A 333 6.46 -9.19 -12.62
CA LEU A 333 5.46 -8.76 -13.59
C LEU A 333 4.67 -7.55 -13.05
N PRO A 334 4.18 -6.65 -13.93
CA PRO A 334 3.28 -5.56 -13.53
C PRO A 334 2.00 -6.08 -12.86
N PRO A 335 1.36 -5.29 -11.98
CA PRO A 335 0.16 -5.71 -11.24
C PRO A 335 -1.02 -5.97 -12.20
N PRO A 336 -1.49 -7.22 -12.34
CA PRO A 336 -2.54 -7.53 -13.31
C PRO A 336 -3.88 -6.95 -12.88
N GLY A 337 -4.66 -6.53 -13.88
CA GLY A 337 -5.95 -5.85 -13.70
C GLY A 337 -5.83 -4.35 -13.39
N PHE A 338 -4.64 -3.81 -13.12
CA PHE A 338 -4.40 -2.38 -13.02
C PHE A 338 -3.83 -1.86 -14.34
N GLN A 339 -4.40 -0.79 -14.89
CA GLN A 339 -3.90 -0.15 -16.10
C GLN A 339 -2.54 0.49 -15.83
N GLN A 340 -1.61 0.35 -16.78
CA GLN A 340 -0.34 1.06 -16.75
C GLN A 340 -0.61 2.58 -16.72
N PRO A 341 0.03 3.34 -15.82
CA PRO A 341 -0.12 4.79 -15.78
C PRO A 341 0.29 5.43 -17.11
N GLU A 342 -0.58 6.29 -17.64
CA GLU A 342 -0.21 7.17 -18.75
C GLU A 342 0.55 8.36 -18.15
N TRP A 343 1.88 8.25 -18.18
CA TRP A 343 2.76 9.15 -17.45
C TRP A 343 2.70 10.61 -17.92
N SER A 344 2.40 10.89 -19.19
CA SER A 344 2.40 12.26 -19.71
C SER A 344 1.23 13.07 -19.18
N SER A 345 0.00 12.53 -19.19
CA SER A 345 -1.17 13.17 -18.58
C SER A 345 -1.05 13.25 -17.06
N LEU A 346 -0.40 12.29 -16.40
CA LEU A 346 -0.13 12.39 -14.97
C LEU A 346 0.86 13.51 -14.64
N VAL A 347 1.93 13.67 -15.43
CA VAL A 347 2.88 14.79 -15.28
C VAL A 347 2.18 16.12 -15.55
N GLU A 348 1.33 16.23 -16.57
CA GLU A 348 0.53 17.44 -16.82
C GLU A 348 -0.41 17.76 -15.65
N GLN A 349 -1.15 16.75 -15.16
CA GLN A 349 -2.05 16.84 -14.01
C GLN A 349 -1.30 17.26 -12.73
N TRP A 350 -0.10 16.72 -12.49
CA TRP A 350 0.75 17.08 -11.36
C TRP A 350 1.37 18.47 -11.49
N GLY A 351 1.72 18.90 -12.70
CA GLY A 351 2.21 20.25 -13.00
C GLY A 351 1.21 21.36 -12.68
N GLN A 352 -0.08 21.03 -12.49
CA GLN A 352 -1.10 21.95 -12.01
C GLN A 352 -1.18 22.08 -10.48
N ILE A 353 -0.46 21.25 -9.71
CA ILE A 353 -0.48 21.29 -8.24
C ILE A 353 0.23 22.58 -7.76
N PRO A 354 -0.44 23.48 -7.04
CA PRO A 354 0.20 24.72 -6.58
C PRO A 354 1.41 24.46 -5.69
N ALA A 355 2.45 25.28 -5.85
CA ALA A 355 3.56 25.32 -4.90
C ALA A 355 3.09 25.91 -3.54
N PRO A 356 3.67 25.48 -2.41
CA PRO A 356 3.38 26.10 -1.11
C PRO A 356 3.78 27.58 -1.08
N SER A 357 3.02 28.42 -0.36
CA SER A 357 3.28 29.87 -0.27
C SER A 357 4.54 30.22 0.53
N THR A 358 5.02 29.28 1.34
CA THR A 358 6.30 29.32 2.07
C THR A 358 6.98 27.96 1.89
N SER A 359 8.30 27.83 2.04
CA SER A 359 8.95 26.50 2.00
C SER A 359 8.66 25.62 3.22
N ALA A 360 8.28 26.25 4.34
CA ALA A 360 8.14 25.62 5.64
C ALA A 360 7.14 26.37 6.54
N VAL A 361 6.67 25.70 7.57
CA VAL A 361 5.70 26.18 8.57
C VAL A 361 6.24 25.99 9.99
N VAL A 362 5.84 26.86 10.92
CA VAL A 362 6.10 26.68 12.35
C VAL A 362 5.01 25.80 12.94
N VAL A 363 5.42 24.76 13.66
CA VAL A 363 4.53 23.78 14.30
C VAL A 363 4.86 23.74 15.80
N GLY A 364 3.83 23.62 16.62
CA GLY A 364 3.97 23.71 18.08
C GLY A 364 4.19 25.15 18.60
N PRO A 365 4.47 25.30 19.91
CA PRO A 365 4.56 24.23 20.90
C PRO A 365 3.18 23.65 21.21
N ALA A 366 3.11 22.36 21.54
CA ALA A 366 1.87 21.66 21.83
C ALA A 366 2.05 20.57 22.92
N GLN A 367 0.94 20.13 23.50
CA GLN A 367 0.86 18.83 24.15
C GLN A 367 0.16 17.87 23.19
N LEU A 368 0.75 16.69 23.00
CA LEU A 368 0.29 15.66 22.08
C LEU A 368 0.05 14.37 22.85
N THR A 369 -1.09 13.72 22.62
CA THR A 369 -1.34 12.36 23.12
C THR A 369 -0.85 11.35 22.08
N MET A 370 0.17 10.58 22.44
CA MET A 370 0.70 9.46 21.67
C MET A 370 0.06 8.15 22.15
N GLY A 371 -0.16 7.21 21.25
CA GLY A 371 -0.67 5.87 21.59
C GLY A 371 -2.14 5.82 22.03
N HIS A 372 -2.58 4.64 22.45
CA HIS A 372 -3.93 4.36 22.96
C HIS A 372 -3.90 3.36 24.13
N ASN A 373 -5.05 3.01 24.70
CA ASN A 373 -5.12 2.10 25.85
C ASN A 373 -5.68 0.73 25.44
N ASP A 374 -4.79 -0.15 24.96
CA ASP A 374 -5.15 -1.50 24.52
C ASP A 374 -4.07 -2.55 24.89
N SER A 375 -3.77 -2.71 26.18
CA SER A 375 -2.84 -3.76 26.61
C SER A 375 -3.43 -5.17 26.39
N GLU A 376 -2.68 -6.08 25.79
CA GLU A 376 -3.07 -7.50 25.70
C GLU A 376 -3.25 -8.15 27.09
N ALA A 377 -2.54 -7.68 28.11
CA ALA A 377 -2.67 -8.19 29.47
C ALA A 377 -4.12 -8.06 30.02
N ASP A 378 -4.88 -7.07 29.53
CA ASP A 378 -6.28 -6.87 29.87
C ASP A 378 -7.21 -7.95 29.28
N ASP A 379 -6.83 -8.60 28.17
CA ASP A 379 -7.68 -9.56 27.47
C ASP A 379 -8.00 -10.80 28.31
N LYS A 380 -7.14 -11.11 29.29
CA LYS A 380 -7.30 -12.22 30.25
C LYS A 380 -8.10 -11.82 31.50
N LEU A 381 -8.37 -10.53 31.72
CA LEU A 381 -9.11 -10.07 32.90
C LEU A 381 -10.61 -10.37 32.73
N PRO A 382 -11.26 -11.15 33.63
CA PRO A 382 -12.64 -11.58 33.44
C PRO A 382 -13.65 -10.44 33.28
N HIS A 383 -13.39 -9.27 33.88
CA HIS A 383 -14.24 -8.09 33.80
C HIS A 383 -14.02 -7.26 32.51
N LYS A 384 -12.88 -7.41 31.82
CA LYS A 384 -12.60 -6.77 30.52
C LYS A 384 -12.81 -7.69 29.33
N ALA A 385 -12.88 -9.01 29.48
CA ALA A 385 -12.94 -9.96 28.36
C ALA A 385 -14.06 -9.71 27.32
N SER A 386 -15.11 -8.95 27.67
CA SER A 386 -16.22 -8.55 26.77
C SER A 386 -16.18 -7.07 26.33
N ASP A 387 -15.12 -6.34 26.67
CA ASP A 387 -14.89 -4.95 26.29
C ASP A 387 -14.33 -4.91 24.85
N ILE A 388 -15.27 -5.04 23.90
CA ILE A 388 -15.04 -5.16 22.45
C ILE A 388 -15.91 -4.20 21.62
N VAL A 389 -16.90 -3.55 22.24
CA VAL A 389 -17.81 -2.60 21.57
C VAL A 389 -17.10 -1.26 21.51
N ASP A 390 -17.04 -0.67 20.32
CA ASP A 390 -16.29 0.57 20.03
C ASP A 390 -14.79 0.53 20.39
N HIS A 391 -14.25 -0.64 20.73
CA HIS A 391 -12.86 -0.81 21.12
C HIS A 391 -11.93 -0.91 19.89
N THR A 392 -10.83 -0.16 19.94
CA THR A 392 -9.79 -0.19 18.90
C THR A 392 -8.61 -1.00 19.39
N PHE A 393 -8.39 -2.17 18.78
CA PHE A 393 -7.23 -3.01 19.03
C PHE A 393 -5.99 -2.49 18.30
N GLY A 394 -4.81 -2.64 18.90
CA GLY A 394 -3.53 -2.23 18.32
C GLY A 394 -2.38 -3.12 18.75
N TRP A 395 -1.19 -2.81 18.22
CA TRP A 395 0.05 -3.49 18.58
C TRP A 395 0.53 -3.06 19.97
N ASP A 396 1.35 -3.89 20.61
CA ASP A 396 1.86 -3.64 21.96
C ASP A 396 2.68 -2.35 22.08
N ASN A 397 3.44 -1.99 21.03
CA ASN A 397 4.23 -0.76 20.96
C ASN A 397 3.43 0.55 20.90
N GLU A 398 2.10 0.46 20.79
CA GLU A 398 1.18 1.60 20.70
C GLU A 398 0.49 1.91 22.03
N SER A 399 0.65 1.04 23.04
CA SER A 399 -0.04 1.11 24.33
C SER A 399 0.95 1.15 25.51
N PRO A 400 0.67 1.92 26.59
CA PRO A 400 -0.50 2.77 26.83
C PRO A 400 -0.40 4.15 26.16
N ALA A 401 -1.50 4.92 26.25
CA ALA A 401 -1.53 6.32 25.85
C ALA A 401 -0.65 7.18 26.77
N ARG A 402 0.14 8.08 26.18
CA ARG A 402 1.10 8.95 26.89
C ARG A 402 1.02 10.38 26.36
N VAL A 403 1.01 11.37 27.26
CA VAL A 403 1.04 12.79 26.88
C VAL A 403 2.49 13.26 26.82
N VAL A 404 2.90 13.78 25.66
CA VAL A 404 4.23 14.33 25.43
C VAL A 404 4.14 15.83 25.12
N ARG A 405 5.16 16.59 25.52
CA ARG A 405 5.33 17.98 25.11
C ARG A 405 6.16 18.01 23.84
N VAL A 406 5.69 18.76 22.85
CA VAL A 406 6.43 19.10 21.64
C VAL A 406 6.69 20.60 21.70
N ASP A 407 7.95 21.02 21.66
CA ASP A 407 8.28 22.44 21.60
C ASP A 407 8.06 23.01 20.18
N ALA A 408 8.27 24.31 19.99
CA ALA A 408 8.11 24.93 18.69
C ALA A 408 9.25 24.54 17.75
N PHE A 409 8.93 24.07 16.56
CA PHE A 409 9.91 23.74 15.51
C PHE A 409 9.40 24.22 14.14
N LYS A 410 10.28 24.22 13.14
CA LYS A 410 9.95 24.58 11.77
C LYS A 410 10.06 23.36 10.87
N ALA A 411 8.97 23.00 10.17
CA ALA A 411 8.92 21.85 9.28
C ALA A 411 8.80 22.29 7.82
N GLU A 412 9.58 21.69 6.91
CA GLU A 412 9.30 21.81 5.48
C GLU A 412 7.95 21.17 5.15
N TRP A 413 7.20 21.79 4.22
CA TRP A 413 5.84 21.35 3.94
C TRP A 413 5.78 19.95 3.33
N ARG A 414 6.72 19.62 2.44
CA ARG A 414 6.73 18.38 1.66
C ARG A 414 7.93 17.52 2.05
N PRO A 415 7.86 16.18 1.92
CA PRO A 415 9.05 15.33 2.01
C PRO A 415 10.06 15.66 0.91
N ILE A 416 11.32 15.28 1.14
CA ILE A 416 12.44 15.43 0.21
C ILE A 416 12.09 14.76 -1.12
N THR A 417 12.24 15.45 -2.24
CA THR A 417 11.90 14.90 -3.56
C THR A 417 13.07 14.18 -4.25
N ASN A 418 12.78 13.35 -5.25
CA ASN A 418 13.83 12.70 -6.04
C ASN A 418 14.73 13.73 -6.75
N ALA A 419 14.17 14.79 -7.32
CA ALA A 419 14.93 15.84 -8.00
C ALA A 419 15.81 16.65 -7.04
N GLU A 420 15.31 16.96 -5.84
CA GLU A 420 16.08 17.61 -4.78
C GLU A 420 17.30 16.76 -4.37
N TYR A 421 17.10 15.46 -4.15
CA TYR A 421 18.17 14.56 -3.77
C TYR A 421 19.16 14.28 -4.92
N GLU A 422 18.69 14.26 -6.17
CA GLU A 422 19.57 14.11 -7.33
C GLU A 422 20.51 15.31 -7.47
N ALA A 423 20.01 16.53 -7.25
CA ALA A 423 20.82 17.73 -7.19
C ALA A 423 21.82 17.71 -6.02
N PHE A 424 21.44 17.14 -4.87
CA PHE A 424 22.34 16.91 -3.75
C PHE A 424 23.47 15.93 -4.11
N CYS A 425 23.16 14.74 -4.62
CA CYS A 425 24.16 13.74 -5.04
C CYS A 425 25.13 14.28 -6.10
N LYS A 426 24.62 15.05 -7.07
CA LYS A 426 25.47 15.75 -8.07
C LYS A 426 26.43 16.74 -7.42
N ARG A 427 25.96 17.51 -6.43
CA ARG A 427 26.74 18.52 -5.68
C ARG A 427 27.77 17.92 -4.73
N THR A 428 27.48 16.76 -4.13
CA THR A 428 28.38 16.07 -3.17
C THR A 428 29.21 14.96 -3.81
N SER A 429 29.02 14.68 -5.10
CA SER A 429 29.65 13.55 -5.82
C SER A 429 29.39 12.20 -5.17
N ARG A 430 28.18 11.97 -4.64
CA ARG A 430 27.78 10.69 -4.03
C ARG A 430 27.72 9.59 -5.10
N GLU A 431 28.53 8.55 -4.95
CA GLU A 431 28.57 7.41 -5.89
C GLU A 431 27.41 6.43 -5.69
N GLU A 432 27.05 6.17 -4.43
CA GLU A 432 25.92 5.30 -4.10
C GLU A 432 24.59 6.05 -4.25
N LEU A 433 23.68 5.42 -5.00
CA LEU A 433 22.33 5.90 -5.26
C LEU A 433 21.30 5.09 -4.45
N PRO A 434 20.16 5.70 -4.08
CA PRO A 434 19.08 5.03 -3.37
C PRO A 434 18.62 3.75 -4.08
N LYS A 435 18.30 2.69 -3.33
CA LYS A 435 17.83 1.42 -3.94
C LYS A 435 16.46 1.53 -4.62
N SER A 436 15.72 2.61 -4.37
CA SER A 436 14.53 2.98 -5.15
C SER A 436 14.84 3.43 -6.58
N TRP A 437 16.11 3.75 -6.88
CA TRP A 437 16.56 4.16 -8.21
C TRP A 437 17.26 3.02 -8.95
N VAL A 438 17.44 3.22 -10.25
CA VAL A 438 18.29 2.42 -11.13
C VAL A 438 18.95 3.35 -12.14
N LYS A 439 20.17 3.02 -12.58
CA LYS A 439 20.88 3.77 -13.60
C LYS A 439 20.79 3.02 -14.93
N GLU A 440 20.18 3.65 -15.93
CA GLU A 440 19.98 3.08 -17.27
C GLU A 440 20.38 4.15 -18.30
N ASP A 441 21.10 3.75 -19.33
CA ASP A 441 21.55 4.64 -20.43
C ASP A 441 22.32 5.90 -19.99
N GLY A 442 22.88 5.86 -18.77
CA GLY A 442 23.58 6.97 -18.13
C GLY A 442 22.71 7.86 -17.23
N GLU A 443 21.39 7.72 -17.31
CA GLU A 443 20.40 8.50 -16.55
C GLU A 443 19.96 7.79 -15.26
N ASN A 444 19.62 8.56 -14.24
CA ASN A 444 18.97 8.06 -13.04
C ASN A 444 17.46 7.93 -13.29
N LYS A 445 16.90 6.76 -13.04
CA LYS A 445 15.47 6.47 -13.16
C LYS A 445 14.94 5.94 -11.83
N VAL A 446 13.69 6.26 -11.49
CA VAL A 446 12.99 5.76 -10.31
C VAL A 446 12.28 4.45 -10.66
N ARG A 447 12.41 3.41 -9.84
CA ARG A 447 11.78 2.11 -10.07
C ARG A 447 10.25 2.21 -9.89
N THR A 448 9.51 1.55 -10.77
CA THR A 448 8.07 1.28 -10.59
C THR A 448 7.76 -0.15 -11.01
N PHE A 449 6.60 -0.69 -10.63
CA PHE A 449 6.13 -1.99 -11.12
C PHE A 449 5.78 -2.01 -12.62
N TYR A 450 5.72 -0.85 -13.27
CA TYR A 450 5.54 -0.70 -14.73
C TYR A 450 6.88 -0.47 -15.46
N GLY A 451 8.00 -0.67 -14.76
CA GLY A 451 9.36 -0.39 -15.23
C GLY A 451 9.91 0.94 -14.70
N PRO A 452 11.22 1.21 -14.86
CA PRO A 452 11.83 2.46 -14.41
C PRO A 452 11.34 3.69 -15.18
N VAL A 453 11.07 4.78 -14.48
CA VAL A 453 10.63 6.06 -15.04
C VAL A 453 11.70 7.14 -14.83
N SER A 454 11.81 8.10 -15.76
CA SER A 454 12.81 9.16 -15.66
C SER A 454 12.50 10.20 -14.58
N MET A 455 13.49 10.99 -14.20
CA MET A 455 13.30 12.14 -13.29
C MET A 455 12.31 13.18 -13.83
N ALA A 456 12.01 13.21 -15.13
CA ALA A 456 10.96 14.06 -15.69
C ALA A 456 9.54 13.62 -15.29
N ILE A 457 9.37 12.36 -14.86
CA ILE A 457 8.10 11.80 -14.37
C ILE A 457 8.08 11.79 -12.83
N ALA A 458 9.15 11.31 -12.21
CA ALA A 458 9.22 11.04 -10.78
C ALA A 458 9.98 12.10 -9.95
N GLY A 459 10.45 13.19 -10.56
CA GLY A 459 11.28 14.21 -9.91
C GLY A 459 10.63 14.85 -8.69
N ASP A 460 9.34 15.17 -8.78
CA ASP A 460 8.55 15.78 -7.69
C ASP A 460 7.91 14.75 -6.74
N TRP A 461 8.11 13.44 -6.97
CA TRP A 461 7.69 12.42 -6.02
C TRP A 461 8.60 12.45 -4.79
N PRO A 462 8.09 12.11 -3.59
CA PRO A 462 8.93 11.91 -2.43
C PRO A 462 9.97 10.82 -2.71
N LEU A 463 11.21 11.06 -2.28
CA LEU A 463 12.30 10.09 -2.33
C LEU A 463 12.00 8.91 -1.39
N LEU A 464 12.39 7.72 -1.84
CA LEU A 464 12.45 6.50 -1.04
C LEU A 464 13.91 6.14 -0.79
N ALA A 465 14.36 6.16 0.46
CA ALA A 465 15.77 5.95 0.83
C ALA A 465 15.92 5.55 2.32
N SER A 466 17.12 5.13 2.71
CA SER A 466 17.46 4.86 4.11
C SER A 466 17.43 6.14 4.98
N TYR A 467 17.34 5.98 6.30
CA TYR A 467 17.41 7.08 7.26
C TYR A 467 18.72 7.86 7.10
N ASP A 468 19.86 7.17 6.92
CA ASP A 468 21.18 7.78 6.81
C ASP A 468 21.31 8.69 5.57
N GLU A 469 20.85 8.21 4.41
CA GLU A 469 20.80 8.99 3.17
C GLU A 469 19.99 10.29 3.33
N LEU A 470 18.83 10.19 3.99
CA LEU A 470 17.92 11.32 4.20
C LEU A 470 18.42 12.27 5.30
N LEU A 471 19.10 11.74 6.32
CA LEU A 471 19.74 12.52 7.37
C LEU A 471 20.94 13.32 6.83
N ASP A 472 21.76 12.74 5.95
CA ASP A 472 22.84 13.44 5.24
C ASP A 472 22.29 14.62 4.43
N TYR A 473 21.20 14.39 3.68
CA TYR A 473 20.53 15.45 2.93
C TYR A 473 20.01 16.56 3.86
N ALA A 474 19.31 16.20 4.94
CA ALA A 474 18.76 17.14 5.92
C ALA A 474 19.87 18.01 6.57
N ARG A 475 20.98 17.37 6.99
CA ARG A 475 22.17 18.06 7.50
C ARG A 475 22.76 19.02 6.46
N SER A 476 22.76 18.66 5.17
CA SER A 476 23.24 19.54 4.10
C SER A 476 22.40 20.82 3.90
N LYS A 477 21.15 20.82 4.37
CA LYS A 477 20.28 22.02 4.44
C LYS A 477 20.39 22.77 5.78
N GLY A 478 21.20 22.29 6.72
CA GLY A 478 21.28 22.82 8.08
C GLY A 478 20.11 22.41 8.97
N GLY A 479 19.36 21.38 8.60
CA GLY A 479 18.25 20.82 9.37
C GLY A 479 18.54 19.40 9.88
N ARG A 480 17.49 18.76 10.38
CA ARG A 480 17.48 17.39 10.90
C ARG A 480 16.21 16.65 10.47
N LEU A 481 16.13 15.36 10.78
CA LEU A 481 14.87 14.61 10.69
C LEU A 481 14.03 14.82 11.97
N PRO A 482 12.69 14.84 11.89
CA PRO A 482 11.81 15.07 13.04
C PRO A 482 11.89 13.93 14.04
N THR A 483 11.58 14.18 15.31
CA THR A 483 11.28 13.14 16.29
C THR A 483 9.87 12.55 16.05
N GLU A 484 9.57 11.37 16.60
CA GLU A 484 8.24 10.74 16.52
C GLU A 484 7.10 11.71 16.95
N PRO A 485 7.19 12.45 18.08
CA PRO A 485 6.17 13.43 18.46
C PRO A 485 6.05 14.63 17.51
N GLU A 486 7.16 15.15 16.97
CA GLU A 486 7.14 16.27 16.03
C GLU A 486 6.45 15.88 14.71
N LEU A 487 6.82 14.72 14.15
CA LEU A 487 6.20 14.22 12.93
C LEU A 487 4.72 13.88 13.15
N ARG A 488 4.36 13.23 14.27
CA ARG A 488 2.95 12.95 14.60
C ARG A 488 2.15 14.24 14.75
N LEU A 489 2.70 15.29 15.38
CA LEU A 489 2.05 16.61 15.47
C LEU A 489 1.86 17.26 14.09
N PHE A 490 2.85 17.19 13.20
CA PHE A 490 2.72 17.67 11.82
C PHE A 490 1.60 16.92 11.08
N LEU A 491 1.62 15.57 11.12
CA LEU A 491 0.64 14.72 10.45
C LEU A 491 -0.77 14.93 11.02
N ASP A 492 -0.93 15.10 12.34
CA ASP A 492 -2.24 15.40 12.96
C ASP A 492 -2.81 16.77 12.58
N THR A 493 -1.95 17.71 12.21
CA THR A 493 -2.34 19.06 11.80
C THR A 493 -2.66 19.12 10.31
N TYR A 494 -1.84 18.48 9.47
CA TYR A 494 -1.80 18.71 8.01
C TYR A 494 -2.08 17.51 7.12
N ASP A 495 -1.93 16.27 7.60
CA ASP A 495 -2.27 15.12 6.74
C ASP A 495 -3.79 14.97 6.58
N ILE A 496 -4.20 14.46 5.42
CA ILE A 496 -5.61 14.35 5.02
C ILE A 496 -6.16 12.92 5.12
N GLY A 497 -5.32 11.91 5.36
CA GLY A 497 -5.71 10.51 5.38
C GLY A 497 -6.17 9.97 4.02
N HIS A 498 -6.38 8.65 3.97
CA HIS A 498 -6.98 7.99 2.81
C HIS A 498 -8.37 8.59 2.54
N GLU A 499 -9.17 8.91 3.56
CA GLU A 499 -10.49 9.52 3.39
C GLU A 499 -10.45 10.93 2.77
N GLY A 500 -9.41 11.72 3.05
CA GLY A 500 -9.18 13.02 2.40
C GLY A 500 -8.55 12.92 1.00
N GLY A 501 -8.31 11.71 0.50
CA GLY A 501 -7.75 11.48 -0.83
C GLY A 501 -6.23 11.31 -0.88
N ALA A 502 -5.55 11.10 0.26
CA ALA A 502 -4.12 10.80 0.26
C ALA A 502 -3.78 9.50 -0.50
N ASN A 503 -2.58 9.46 -1.07
CA ASN A 503 -2.09 8.33 -1.87
C ASN A 503 -1.72 7.12 -1.00
N ILE A 504 -2.74 6.38 -0.57
CA ILE A 504 -2.69 5.26 0.39
C ILE A 504 -3.58 4.14 -0.17
N GLY A 505 -3.42 2.88 0.26
CA GLY A 505 -4.39 1.82 -0.03
C GLY A 505 -4.52 1.46 -1.52
N PHE A 506 -3.43 1.55 -2.28
CA PHE A 506 -3.36 1.27 -3.72
C PHE A 506 -4.21 2.20 -4.60
N ARG A 507 -4.44 3.47 -4.18
CA ARG A 507 -4.88 4.53 -5.11
C ARG A 507 -3.96 4.61 -6.33
N ASN A 508 -2.65 4.53 -6.11
CA ASN A 508 -1.62 4.35 -7.13
C ASN A 508 -0.68 3.22 -6.73
N TRP A 509 0.05 2.69 -7.71
CA TRP A 509 1.10 1.67 -7.52
C TRP A 509 2.52 2.28 -7.46
N HIS A 510 2.58 3.58 -7.17
CA HIS A 510 3.77 4.41 -7.08
C HIS A 510 3.48 5.62 -6.17
N PRO A 511 4.51 6.31 -5.66
CA PRO A 511 4.34 7.62 -5.05
C PRO A 511 3.79 8.65 -6.04
N VAL A 512 3.27 9.76 -5.52
CA VAL A 512 2.84 10.94 -6.30
C VAL A 512 3.39 12.21 -5.63
N PRO A 513 3.42 13.37 -6.30
CA PRO A 513 3.87 14.61 -5.66
C PRO A 513 3.03 14.96 -4.42
N ALA A 514 3.73 15.37 -3.36
CA ALA A 514 3.10 15.80 -2.12
C ALA A 514 2.31 17.11 -2.30
N THR A 515 1.16 17.23 -1.64
CA THR A 515 0.25 18.39 -1.79
C THR A 515 0.10 19.25 -0.55
N THR A 516 0.78 18.89 0.54
CA THR A 516 0.87 19.73 1.75
C THR A 516 1.43 21.14 1.42
N GLY A 517 0.99 22.13 2.20
CA GLY A 517 1.40 23.53 2.11
C GLY A 517 0.55 24.44 1.21
N ILE A 518 -0.54 23.94 0.61
CA ILE A 518 -1.44 24.77 -0.20
C ILE A 518 -2.34 25.61 0.73
N SER A 519 -2.29 26.93 0.58
CA SER A 519 -2.96 27.89 1.48
C SER A 519 -4.49 27.82 1.45
N GLU A 520 -5.09 27.44 0.31
CA GLU A 520 -6.54 27.25 0.17
C GLU A 520 -7.10 26.12 1.06
N PHE A 521 -6.25 25.18 1.46
CA PHE A 521 -6.63 24.02 2.28
C PHE A 521 -6.01 24.07 3.68
N ASP A 522 -5.73 25.28 4.19
CA ASP A 522 -5.06 25.51 5.48
C ASP A 522 -3.69 24.80 5.61
N GLY A 523 -2.99 24.61 4.48
CA GLY A 523 -1.73 23.87 4.40
C GLY A 523 -1.88 22.34 4.40
N LYS A 524 -3.10 21.81 4.51
CA LYS A 524 -3.35 20.37 4.49
C LYS A 524 -3.05 19.74 3.14
N GLY A 525 -2.67 18.48 3.13
CA GLY A 525 -2.42 17.71 1.91
C GLY A 525 -1.91 16.30 2.18
N SER A 526 -1.62 15.57 1.10
CA SER A 526 -0.98 14.26 1.15
C SER A 526 0.55 14.43 1.16
N ASN A 527 1.27 13.56 1.85
CA ASN A 527 2.73 13.48 1.76
C ASN A 527 3.26 12.79 0.49
N GLY A 528 2.37 12.31 -0.40
CA GLY A 528 2.72 11.60 -1.64
C GLY A 528 2.62 10.07 -1.57
N GLY A 529 2.38 9.52 -0.38
CA GLY A 529 2.21 8.08 -0.17
C GLY A 529 3.49 7.37 0.23
N VAL A 530 4.16 7.87 1.27
CA VAL A 530 5.38 7.28 1.86
C VAL A 530 5.30 7.29 3.38
N TRP A 531 5.89 6.29 4.02
CA TRP A 531 6.29 6.45 5.42
C TRP A 531 7.34 7.57 5.51
N GLU A 532 7.40 8.26 6.63
CA GLU A 532 8.36 9.32 6.88
C GLU A 532 9.23 8.96 8.09
N TRP A 533 10.54 8.96 7.90
CA TRP A 533 11.52 8.64 8.94
C TRP A 533 11.54 9.66 10.07
N THR A 534 11.77 9.16 11.29
CA THR A 534 12.01 9.98 12.48
C THR A 534 13.39 9.70 13.06
N SER A 535 13.95 10.67 13.78
CA SER A 535 15.17 10.52 14.61
C SER A 535 14.92 9.78 15.94
N THR A 536 13.70 9.29 16.17
CA THR A 536 13.35 8.52 17.36
C THR A 536 13.62 7.03 17.13
N LEU A 537 14.47 6.45 17.97
CA LEU A 537 14.69 5.02 18.03
C LEU A 537 13.39 4.29 18.41
N PHE A 538 13.17 3.12 17.82
CA PHE A 538 12.08 2.24 18.21
C PHE A 538 12.49 1.52 19.50
N ASP A 539 11.88 1.93 20.60
CA ASP A 539 12.16 1.44 21.95
C ASP A 539 10.86 1.39 22.76
N THR A 540 10.95 0.78 23.93
CA THR A 540 9.92 0.73 24.96
C THR A 540 9.55 2.12 25.48
N HIS A 541 8.43 2.21 26.21
CA HIS A 541 8.05 3.41 26.94
C HIS A 541 7.31 3.06 28.23
N GLU A 542 7.10 4.05 29.09
CA GLU A 542 6.42 3.85 30.38
C GLU A 542 5.07 3.14 30.20
N GLY A 543 4.87 2.09 31.01
CA GLY A 543 3.66 1.28 31.04
C GLY A 543 3.49 0.28 29.89
N LEU A 544 4.39 0.23 28.89
CA LEU A 544 4.31 -0.73 27.78
C LEU A 544 4.37 -2.17 28.31
N VAL A 545 3.50 -3.04 27.79
CA VAL A 545 3.46 -4.47 28.12
C VAL A 545 3.56 -5.27 26.81
N PRO A 546 4.67 -6.00 26.57
CA PRO A 546 4.84 -6.78 25.35
C PRO A 546 3.75 -7.83 25.13
N THR A 547 3.47 -8.13 23.86
CA THR A 547 2.50 -9.19 23.48
C THR A 547 2.94 -10.58 23.96
N ASN A 548 1.98 -11.39 24.44
CA ASN A 548 2.19 -12.81 24.74
C ASN A 548 1.60 -13.72 23.65
N ILE A 549 0.64 -13.24 22.84
CA ILE A 549 0.14 -14.05 21.71
C ILE A 549 1.19 -14.14 20.59
N PHE A 550 1.96 -13.07 20.35
CA PHE A 550 3.05 -13.02 19.37
C PHE A 550 4.36 -12.49 19.98
N PRO A 551 5.02 -13.23 20.89
CA PRO A 551 6.25 -12.80 21.52
C PRO A 551 7.32 -12.43 20.50
N GLY A 552 7.97 -11.28 20.72
CA GLY A 552 9.02 -10.75 19.84
C GLY A 552 8.55 -9.83 18.72
N TYR A 553 7.25 -9.51 18.59
CA TYR A 553 6.78 -8.57 17.57
C TYR A 553 7.42 -7.17 17.65
N SER A 554 7.47 -6.59 18.86
CA SER A 554 8.11 -5.29 19.10
C SER A 554 9.39 -5.41 19.92
N ALA A 555 9.34 -6.22 20.98
CA ALA A 555 10.40 -6.23 22.00
C ALA A 555 11.77 -6.73 21.50
N ASP A 556 11.81 -7.54 20.44
CA ASP A 556 13.07 -8.00 19.85
C ASP A 556 13.79 -6.88 19.08
N PHE A 557 13.07 -5.82 18.68
CA PHE A 557 13.58 -4.68 17.91
C PHE A 557 13.85 -3.44 18.77
N PHE A 558 13.78 -3.56 20.11
CA PHE A 558 14.25 -2.54 21.06
C PHE A 558 15.78 -2.63 21.20
N ASP A 559 16.47 -2.54 20.06
CA ASP A 559 17.87 -2.95 19.84
C ASP A 559 18.83 -1.76 19.60
N THR A 560 18.31 -0.53 19.65
CA THR A 560 18.97 0.74 19.31
C THR A 560 19.39 0.92 17.84
N LYS A 561 18.98 0.01 16.94
CA LYS A 561 19.24 0.09 15.48
C LYS A 561 18.00 0.57 14.71
N HIS A 562 16.83 0.21 15.21
CA HIS A 562 15.56 0.54 14.57
C HIS A 562 15.13 1.99 14.85
N HIS A 563 14.64 2.66 13.82
CA HIS A 563 14.04 3.99 13.89
C HIS A 563 12.55 3.92 13.56
N VAL A 564 11.74 4.76 14.23
CA VAL A 564 10.30 4.85 13.99
C VAL A 564 10.03 5.61 12.69
N VAL A 565 9.06 5.12 11.90
CA VAL A 565 8.50 5.79 10.73
C VAL A 565 6.98 5.93 10.84
N LEU A 566 6.42 7.06 10.41
CA LEU A 566 4.98 7.38 10.48
C LEU A 566 4.41 7.79 9.12
N GLY A 567 3.08 7.81 8.95
CA GLY A 567 2.42 8.46 7.81
C GLY A 567 1.90 7.55 6.68
N ALA A 568 2.30 6.27 6.66
CA ALA A 568 1.86 5.25 5.69
C ALA A 568 2.25 5.47 4.21
N SER A 569 2.48 4.35 3.50
CA SER A 569 2.83 4.34 2.08
C SER A 569 1.60 4.17 1.17
N TYR A 570 1.81 4.35 -0.13
CA TYR A 570 0.80 4.04 -1.16
C TYR A 570 0.34 2.58 -1.14
N ALA A 571 1.17 1.67 -0.59
CA ALA A 571 0.88 0.24 -0.46
C ALA A 571 0.32 -0.14 0.93
N THR A 572 0.30 0.77 1.92
CA THR A 572 -0.30 0.50 3.23
C THR A 572 -1.82 0.38 3.13
N ILE A 573 -2.40 -0.66 3.72
CA ILE A 573 -3.87 -0.83 3.75
C ILE A 573 -4.53 0.25 4.64
N PRO A 574 -5.73 0.76 4.30
CA PRO A 574 -6.34 1.88 5.02
C PRO A 574 -6.53 1.67 6.53
N ARG A 575 -6.72 0.42 6.99
CA ARG A 575 -6.82 0.10 8.43
C ARG A 575 -5.56 0.45 9.23
N LEU A 576 -4.39 0.22 8.66
CA LEU A 576 -3.12 0.60 9.27
C LEU A 576 -2.87 2.11 9.11
N ALA A 577 -3.12 2.64 7.91
CA ALA A 577 -2.80 4.02 7.58
C ALA A 577 -3.62 5.08 8.32
N GLU A 578 -4.93 4.86 8.51
CA GLU A 578 -5.80 5.77 9.26
C GLU A 578 -5.62 5.66 10.79
N ARG A 579 -4.93 4.63 11.26
CA ARG A 579 -4.78 4.33 12.69
C ARG A 579 -3.57 5.09 13.23
N LYS A 580 -3.81 6.35 13.61
CA LYS A 580 -2.81 7.36 14.06
C LYS A 580 -1.73 6.90 15.04
N THR A 581 -2.01 5.85 15.81
CA THR A 581 -1.13 5.28 16.83
C THR A 581 -0.08 4.32 16.27
N VAL A 582 -0.24 3.83 15.03
CA VAL A 582 0.66 2.85 14.41
C VAL A 582 2.08 3.39 14.32
N ARG A 583 3.02 2.61 14.88
CA ARG A 583 4.47 2.84 14.79
C ARG A 583 5.05 1.73 13.93
N ASN A 584 5.47 2.07 12.71
CA ASN A 584 6.26 1.17 11.88
C ASN A 584 7.75 1.47 12.12
N PHE A 585 8.65 0.53 11.84
CA PHE A 585 10.06 0.65 12.21
C PHE A 585 10.98 -0.16 11.28
N TYR A 586 12.18 0.38 11.05
CA TYR A 586 13.23 -0.24 10.21
C TYR A 586 14.62 0.15 10.75
N GLN A 587 15.64 -0.67 10.52
CA GLN A 587 17.04 -0.31 10.81
C GLN A 587 17.43 0.94 10.00
N HIS A 588 18.19 1.87 10.59
CA HIS A 588 18.49 3.18 9.98
C HIS A 588 19.05 3.09 8.55
N ASN A 589 19.96 2.15 8.29
CA ASN A 589 20.58 1.92 6.98
C ASN A 589 19.81 0.92 6.10
N TYR A 590 18.61 0.47 6.49
CA TYR A 590 17.77 -0.40 5.66
C TYR A 590 17.25 0.37 4.43
N PRO A 591 17.68 0.06 3.19
CA PRO A 591 17.55 0.99 2.06
C PRO A 591 16.35 0.69 1.15
N TYR A 592 15.56 -0.33 1.47
CA TYR A 592 14.44 -0.80 0.68
C TYR A 592 13.03 -0.33 1.09
N PRO A 593 12.74 0.18 2.30
CA PRO A 593 11.35 0.36 2.73
C PRO A 593 10.66 1.50 1.96
N TRP A 594 9.34 1.57 2.04
CA TRP A 594 8.54 2.64 1.44
C TRP A 594 8.63 3.95 2.25
N ALA A 595 9.84 4.35 2.65
CA ALA A 595 10.11 5.46 3.55
C ALA A 595 10.91 6.58 2.87
N GLY A 596 10.39 7.80 2.96
CA GLY A 596 11.08 9.06 2.70
C GLY A 596 11.25 9.85 4.00
N ALA A 597 11.51 11.15 3.93
CA ALA A 597 11.52 12.01 5.12
C ALA A 597 11.27 13.48 4.76
N ARG A 598 10.88 14.29 5.75
CA ARG A 598 10.89 15.75 5.69
C ARG A 598 12.02 16.34 6.53
N VAL A 599 12.52 17.51 6.14
CA VAL A 599 13.50 18.25 6.94
C VAL A 599 12.77 19.14 7.94
N VAL A 600 13.29 19.18 9.17
CA VAL A 600 12.86 20.12 10.21
C VAL A 600 14.06 20.89 10.77
N TYR A 601 13.76 22.01 11.42
CA TYR A 601 14.72 22.94 12.01
C TYR A 601 14.25 23.37 13.39
N ASP A 602 15.18 23.53 14.32
CA ASP A 602 14.93 24.15 15.63
C ASP A 602 14.63 25.67 15.47
N LEU A 603 14.02 26.29 16.48
CA LEU A 603 13.60 27.70 16.49
C LEU A 603 14.31 28.55 17.57
#